data_AF-A0A915JMP6-F1
#
_entry.id   AF-A0A915JMP6-F1
#
_cell.length_a   1.000
_cell.length_b   1.000
_cell.length_c   1.000
_cell.angle_alpha   90.00
_cell.angle_beta   90.00
_cell.angle_gamma   90.00
#
_symmetry.space_group_name_H-M   'P 1'
#
loop_
_entity.id
_entity.type
_entity.pdbx_description
1 polymer ?
#
loop_
_entity_poly.entity_id
_entity_poly.type
_entity_poly.pdbx_seq_one_letter_code
_entity_poly.pdbx_strand_id
1 'polypeptide(L)' 'MPPYYTKMMPAAKEFAEHRSVHLRSQLPRDPRLLPEQIDALVAKFCNILTEYYASPIIRSSGDPRPRP' A
#
# COMPACT_ATOMS: atom_id res chain seq x y z
N MET A 1 -3.19 15.82 6.30
CA MET A 1 -3.08 14.44 5.75
C MET A 1 -1.62 14.13 5.55
N PRO A 2 -1.10 12.99 6.02
CA PRO A 2 0.29 12.64 5.78
C PRO A 2 0.53 12.39 4.27
N PRO A 3 1.74 12.66 3.75
CA PRO A 3 2.02 12.80 2.32
C PRO A 3 2.08 11.47 1.54
N TYR A 4 1.42 10.42 2.03
CA TYR A 4 1.68 9.07 1.54
C TYR A 4 1.15 8.80 0.13
N TYR A 5 0.23 9.59 -0.43
CA TYR A 5 -0.45 9.22 -1.70
C TYR A 5 -0.24 10.18 -2.86
N THR A 6 0.68 11.12 -2.74
CA THR A 6 0.84 12.24 -3.68
C THR A 6 1.25 11.80 -5.10
N LYS A 7 1.83 10.59 -5.24
CA LYS A 7 2.30 10.04 -6.52
C LYS A 7 1.42 8.92 -7.09
N MET A 8 0.28 8.62 -6.45
CA MET A 8 -0.62 7.55 -6.90
C MET A 8 -1.64 8.03 -7.93
N MET A 9 -2.09 7.12 -8.80
CA MET A 9 -3.30 7.34 -9.60
C MET A 9 -4.54 7.51 -8.70
N PRO A 10 -5.55 8.32 -9.09
CA PRO A 10 -6.72 8.60 -8.26
C PRO A 10 -7.46 7.35 -7.74
N ALA A 11 -7.68 6.35 -8.60
CA ALA A 11 -8.33 5.10 -8.21
C ALA A 11 -7.50 4.28 -7.21
N ALA A 12 -6.18 4.29 -7.34
CA ALA A 12 -5.27 3.63 -6.40
C ALA A 12 -5.21 4.35 -5.05
N LYS A 13 -5.29 5.69 -5.08
CA LYS A 13 -5.39 6.52 -3.87
C LYS A 13 -6.67 6.21 -3.10
N GLU A 14 -7.83 6.19 -3.76
CA GLU A 14 -9.11 5.90 -3.12
C GLU A 14 -9.13 4.50 -2.49
N PHE A 15 -8.59 3.50 -3.21
CA PHE A 15 -8.40 2.15 -2.68
C PHE A 15 -7.48 2.13 -1.44
N ALA A 16 -6.34 2.83 -1.51
CA ALA A 16 -5.38 2.92 -0.41
C ALA A 16 -5.99 3.60 0.83
N GLU A 17 -6.72 4.69 0.64
CA GLU A 17 -7.44 5.38 1.71
C GLU A 17 -8.46 4.46 2.37
N HIS A 18 -9.33 3.81 1.59
CA HIS A 18 -10.34 2.90 2.11
C HIS A 18 -9.71 1.72 2.88
N ARG A 19 -8.64 1.11 2.35
CA ARG A 19 -7.93 0.03 3.02
C ARG A 19 -7.20 0.48 4.28
N SER A 20 -6.61 1.67 4.30
CA SER A 20 -5.90 2.20 5.47
C SER A 20 -6.85 2.46 6.64
N VAL A 21 -8.06 2.98 6.38
CA VAL A 21 -9.12 3.15 7.38
C VAL A 21 -9.56 1.79 7.92
N HIS A 22 -9.77 0.81 7.03
CA HIS A 22 -10.13 -0.54 7.43
C HIS A 22 -9.05 -1.19 8.31
N LEU A 23 -7.78 -1.07 7.94
CA LEU A 23 -6.64 -1.60 8.70
C LEU A 23 -6.59 -0.99 10.11
N ARG A 24 -6.76 0.34 10.22
CA ARG A 24 -6.82 1.05 11.50
C ARG A 24 -7.99 0.65 12.38
N SER A 25 -9.11 0.18 11.80
CA SER A 25 -10.24 -0.32 12.58
C SER A 25 -10.05 -1.77 13.05
N GLN A 26 -9.27 -2.58 12.33
CA GLN A 26 -9.06 -3.98 12.65
C GLN A 26 -7.88 -4.22 13.61
N LEU A 27 -6.78 -3.48 13.44
CA LEU A 27 -5.57 -3.60 14.25
C LEU A 27 -5.76 -3.37 15.77
N PRO A 28 -6.53 -2.38 16.24
CA PRO A 28 -6.74 -2.17 17.68
C PRO A 28 -7.61 -3.23 18.35
N ARG A 29 -8.11 -4.23 17.60
CA ARG A 29 -8.77 -5.41 18.17
C ARG A 29 -7.77 -6.46 18.70
N ASP A 30 -6.48 -6.35 18.38
CA ASP A 30 -5.45 -7.19 18.99
C ASP A 30 -4.88 -6.47 20.24
N PRO A 31 -5.15 -6.98 21.46
CA PRO A 31 -4.68 -6.37 22.70
C PRO A 31 -3.15 -6.40 22.87
N ARG A 32 -2.42 -7.10 22.00
CA ARG A 32 -0.95 -7.19 22.03
C ARG A 32 -0.26 -6.09 21.23
N LEU A 33 -1.01 -5.33 20.43
CA LEU A 33 -0.46 -4.28 19.58
C LEU A 33 -0.50 -2.93 20.30
N LEU A 34 0.68 -2.34 20.51
CA LEU A 34 0.78 -0.97 20.98
C LEU A 34 0.34 0.00 19.86
N PRO A 35 -0.27 1.15 20.18
CA PRO A 35 -0.69 2.14 19.20
C PRO A 35 0.43 2.55 18.22
N GLU A 36 1.66 2.66 18.71
CA GLU A 36 2.84 3.01 17.90
C GLU A 36 3.17 1.93 16.85
N GLN A 37 2.94 0.65 17.17
CA GLN A 37 3.12 -0.47 16.23
C GLN A 37 2.04 -0.46 15.16
N ILE A 38 0.81 -0.09 15.52
CA ILE A 38 -0.31 0.07 14.59
C ILE A 38 0.01 1.17 13.59
N ASP A 39 0.46 2.34 14.06
CA ASP A 39 0.84 3.44 13.17
C ASP A 39 2.04 3.10 12.28
N ALA A 40 3.05 2.40 12.81
CA ALA A 40 4.18 1.91 12.01
C ALA A 40 3.74 0.92 10.92
N LEU A 41 2.78 0.04 11.21
CA LEU A 41 2.25 -0.92 10.25
C LEU A 41 1.44 -0.22 9.15
N VAL A 42 0.59 0.73 9.53
CA VAL A 42 -0.18 1.55 8.60
C VAL A 42 0.75 2.36 7.71
N ALA A 43 1.79 2.98 8.26
CA ALA A 43 2.78 3.72 7.48
C ALA A 43 3.51 2.83 6.46
N LYS A 44 3.93 1.61 6.85
CA LYS A 44 4.53 0.63 5.93
C LYS A 44 3.56 0.23 4.83
N PHE A 45 2.30 -0.06 5.18
CA PHE A 45 1.26 -0.40 4.22
C PHE A 45 1.06 0.71 3.19
N CYS A 46 0.94 1.96 3.65
CA CYS A 46 0.80 3.12 2.76
C CYS A 46 2.01 3.24 1.83
N ASN A 47 3.24 3.15 2.34
CA ASN A 47 4.45 3.22 1.52
C ASN A 47 4.51 2.13 0.44
N ILE A 48 4.18 0.87 0.77
CA ILE A 48 4.17 -0.23 -0.20
C ILE A 48 3.17 0.05 -1.31
N LEU A 49 1.96 0.49 -0.97
CA LEU A 49 0.97 0.86 -1.97
C LEU A 49 1.50 2.01 -2.84
N THR A 50 2.15 3.00 -2.23
CA THR A 50 2.69 4.15 -2.96
C THR A 50 3.76 3.71 -3.92
N GLU A 51 4.69 2.85 -3.54
CA GLU A 51 5.71 2.33 -4.46
C GLU A 51 5.10 1.50 -5.59
N TYR A 52 4.11 0.65 -5.28
CA TYR A 52 3.44 -0.20 -6.25
C TYR A 52 2.64 0.60 -7.29
N TYR A 53 1.93 1.65 -6.85
CA TYR A 53 1.05 2.45 -7.70
C TYR A 53 1.67 3.76 -8.21
N ALA A 54 2.80 4.21 -7.64
CA ALA A 54 3.60 5.32 -8.17
C ALA A 54 4.65 4.85 -9.17
N SER A 55 5.01 3.56 -9.18
CA SER A 55 5.77 3.01 -10.29
C SER A 55 4.88 3.05 -11.54
N PRO A 56 5.20 3.88 -12.56
CA PRO A 56 4.70 3.57 -13.88
C PRO A 56 5.28 2.19 -14.17
N ILE A 57 4.45 1.25 -14.58
CA ILE A 57 4.87 -0.08 -15.03
C ILE A 57 6.25 0.04 -15.70
N ILE A 58 7.29 -0.47 -15.05
CA ILE A 58 8.54 -0.75 -15.73
C ILE A 58 8.12 -1.73 -16.82
N ARG A 59 8.05 -1.25 -18.07
CA ARG A 59 8.20 -2.10 -19.24
C ARG A 59 9.60 -2.72 -19.14
N SER A 60 9.75 -3.75 -18.32
CA SER A 60 10.85 -4.68 -18.47
C SER A 60 10.31 -5.83 -19.30
N SER A 61 10.51 -5.68 -20.59
CA SER A 61 10.77 -6.75 -21.54
C SER A 61 11.45 -7.93 -20.86
N GLY A 62 10.87 -9.13 -20.99
CA GLY A 62 11.42 -10.33 -20.35
C GLY A 62 10.67 -11.62 -20.71
N ASP A 63 10.62 -11.91 -22.01
CA ASP A 63 10.49 -13.25 -22.60
C ASP A 63 9.14 -14.03 -22.49
N PRO A 64 8.37 -14.16 -23.59
CA PRO A 64 7.45 -15.27 -23.73
C PRO A 64 8.28 -16.50 -24.09
N ARG A 65 8.68 -17.33 -23.13
CA ARG A 65 9.31 -18.61 -23.49
C ARG A 65 8.37 -19.37 -24.43
N PRO A 66 8.78 -19.71 -25.67
CA PRO A 66 8.06 -20.72 -26.43
C PRO A 66 8.33 -22.05 -25.72
N ARG A 67 7.28 -22.79 -25.38
CA ARG A 67 7.47 -24.18 -24.97
C ARG A 67 7.71 -24.99 -26.25
N PRO A 68 8.84 -25.70 -26.40
CA PRO A 68 8.97 -26.78 -27.38
C PRO A 68 8.05 -27.95 -27.03
#